data_AF-A0AA97DCY6-F1
#
_entry.id   AF-A0AA97DCY6-F1
#
_cell.length_a   1.000
_cell.length_b   1.000
_cell.length_c   1.000
_cell.angle_alpha   90.00
_cell.angle_beta   90.00
_cell.angle_gamma   90.00
#
_symmetry.space_group_name_H-M   'P 1'
#
loop_
_entity.id
_entity.type
_entity.pdbx_description
1 polymer ?
#
loop_
_entity_poly.entity_id
_entity_poly.type
_entity_poly.pdbx_seq_one_letter_code
_entity_poly.pdbx_strand_id
1 'polypeptide(L)'
;MAEEQTPDRKAELDEANQLKDEVMLGLQVGEPAERLLLKAVHALALMDHDTVSFEEAKRTLIAIYGDTLGKPVPLEIELEEFTKRLKKIKVFYEEAKEKADSEDHEDTDTVERALNAIRAHERRIAYLKSRLGKTSDKA
;
A
#
# COMPACT_ATOMS: atom_id res chain seq x y z
N MET A 1 -27.51 12.84 17.40
CA MET A 1 -26.45 13.81 17.06
C MET A 1 -25.35 13.75 18.12
N ALA A 2 -24.78 12.58 18.39
CA ALA A 2 -23.83 12.38 19.49
C ALA A 2 -22.82 11.25 19.20
N GLU A 3 -22.47 11.06 17.92
CA GLU A 3 -21.47 10.06 17.51
C GLU A 3 -20.17 10.71 16.98
N GLU A 4 -20.10 12.04 16.85
CA GLU A 4 -18.97 12.76 16.22
C GLU A 4 -17.73 12.96 17.11
N GLN A 5 -17.66 12.40 18.32
CA GLN A 5 -16.58 12.69 19.27
C GLN A 5 -15.90 11.44 19.87
N THR A 6 -15.81 10.35 19.11
CA THR A 6 -14.84 9.31 19.47
C THR A 6 -13.42 9.83 19.17
N PRO A 7 -12.42 9.53 20.02
CA PRO A 7 -11.04 9.97 19.80
C PRO A 7 -10.48 9.49 18.44
N ASP A 8 -10.93 8.32 17.98
CA ASP A 8 -10.56 7.73 16.70
C ASP A 8 -11.07 8.58 15.53
N ARG A 9 -12.33 9.06 15.61
CA ARG A 9 -12.92 9.92 14.56
C ARG A 9 -12.20 11.25 14.43
N LYS A 10 -11.74 11.82 15.55
CA LYS A 10 -10.95 13.05 15.53
C LYS A 10 -9.59 12.82 14.87
N ALA A 11 -8.93 11.70 15.16
CA ALA A 11 -7.66 11.33 14.54
C ALA A 11 -7.77 11.16 13.02
N GLU A 12 -8.85 10.52 12.54
CA GLU A 12 -9.13 10.39 11.10
C GLU A 12 -9.30 11.75 10.41
N LEU A 13 -10.00 12.69 11.05
CA LEU A 13 -10.20 14.04 10.51
C LEU A 13 -8.91 14.86 10.52
N ASP A 14 -8.08 14.71 11.55
CA ASP A 14 -6.76 15.34 11.62
C ASP A 14 -5.84 14.80 10.51
N GLU A 15 -5.83 13.48 10.28
CA GLU A 15 -5.12 12.84 9.16
C GLU A 15 -5.63 13.32 7.80
N ALA A 16 -6.95 13.44 7.63
CA ALA A 16 -7.54 13.94 6.40
C ALA A 16 -7.13 15.40 6.11
N ASN A 17 -7.04 16.25 7.14
CA ASN A 17 -6.55 17.62 6.99
C ASN A 17 -5.06 17.64 6.63
N GLN A 18 -4.24 16.81 7.25
CA GLN A 18 -2.83 16.66 6.89
C GLN A 18 -2.67 16.24 5.42
N LEU A 19 -3.46 15.27 4.95
CA LEU A 19 -3.42 14.82 3.56
C LEU A 19 -3.79 15.93 2.57
N LYS A 20 -4.72 16.84 2.93
CA LYS A 20 -5.03 18.01 2.11
C LYS A 20 -3.84 18.96 2.00
N ASP A 21 -3.15 19.23 3.10
CA ASP A 21 -1.96 20.06 3.10
C ASP A 21 -0.83 19.42 2.27
N GLU A 22 -0.66 18.11 2.39
CA GLU A 22 0.30 17.34 1.58
C GLU A 22 -0.03 17.37 0.08
N VAL A 23 -1.31 17.39 -0.31
CA VAL A 23 -1.71 17.55 -1.71
C VAL A 23 -1.33 18.95 -2.21
N MET A 24 -1.62 20.00 -1.43
CA MET A 24 -1.28 21.37 -1.80
C MET A 24 0.23 21.59 -1.92
N LEU A 25 1.00 21.03 -0.99
CA LEU A 25 2.46 21.03 -1.05
C LEU A 25 2.98 20.23 -2.26
N GLY A 26 2.42 19.05 -2.48
CA GLY A 26 2.76 18.18 -3.60
C GLY A 26 2.53 18.84 -4.97
N LEU A 27 1.46 19.63 -5.10
CA LEU A 27 1.21 20.47 -6.28
C LEU A 27 2.32 21.53 -6.49
N GLN A 28 2.82 22.15 -5.41
CA GLN A 28 3.88 23.16 -5.50
C GLN A 28 5.22 22.56 -5.94
N VAL A 29 5.54 21.33 -5.51
CA VAL A 29 6.81 20.67 -5.83
C VAL A 29 6.77 19.81 -7.10
N GLY A 30 5.60 19.71 -7.74
CA GLY A 30 5.42 18.94 -8.98
C GLY A 30 5.37 17.42 -8.77
N GLU A 31 4.75 16.95 -7.69
CA GLU A 31 4.51 15.53 -7.47
C GLU A 31 3.60 14.94 -8.57
N PRO A 32 3.81 13.68 -9.01
CA PRO A 32 2.93 13.04 -9.99
C PRO A 32 1.46 13.09 -9.62
N ALA A 33 0.62 13.42 -10.60
CA ALA A 33 -0.82 13.63 -10.39
C ALA A 33 -1.52 12.39 -9.81
N GLU A 34 -1.07 11.19 -10.17
CA GLU A 34 -1.62 9.93 -9.65
C GLU A 34 -1.39 9.78 -8.14
N ARG A 35 -0.23 10.23 -7.62
CA ARG A 35 0.04 10.21 -6.17
C ARG A 35 -0.81 11.23 -5.43
N LEU A 36 -0.92 12.43 -6.00
CA LEU A 36 -1.79 13.49 -5.46
C LEU A 36 -3.26 13.07 -5.44
N LEU A 37 -3.72 12.41 -6.50
CA LEU A 37 -5.08 11.88 -6.59
C LEU A 37 -5.35 10.85 -5.48
N LEU A 38 -4.44 9.91 -5.24
CA LEU A 38 -4.61 8.95 -4.14
C LEU A 38 -4.66 9.62 -2.77
N LYS A 39 -3.80 10.61 -2.50
CA LYS A 39 -3.83 11.38 -1.24
C LYS A 39 -5.18 12.11 -1.08
N ALA A 40 -5.67 12.73 -2.15
CA ALA A 40 -6.96 13.42 -2.14
C ALA A 40 -8.14 12.46 -1.91
N VAL A 41 -8.15 11.32 -2.58
CA VAL A 41 -9.17 10.28 -2.39
C VAL A 41 -9.11 9.71 -0.97
N HIS A 42 -7.91 9.51 -0.42
CA HIS A 42 -7.74 9.06 0.97
C HIS A 42 -8.30 10.09 1.97
N ALA A 43 -8.01 11.37 1.77
CA ALA A 43 -8.55 12.43 2.61
C ALA A 43 -10.10 12.48 2.56
N LEU A 44 -10.70 12.31 1.37
CA LEU A 44 -12.15 12.24 1.22
C LEU A 44 -12.73 11.01 1.92
N ALA A 45 -12.11 9.86 1.73
CA ALA A 45 -12.53 8.60 2.37
C ALA A 45 -12.52 8.73 3.90
N LEU A 46 -11.46 9.29 4.47
CA LEU A 46 -11.39 9.58 5.90
C LEU A 46 -12.45 10.61 6.34
N MET A 47 -12.72 11.66 5.56
CA MET A 47 -13.75 12.64 5.89
C MET A 47 -15.16 12.06 5.87
N ASP A 48 -15.44 11.12 4.98
CA ASP A 48 -16.77 10.49 4.85
C ASP A 48 -16.91 9.22 5.71
N HIS A 49 -15.88 8.86 6.48
CA HIS A 49 -15.80 7.59 7.23
C HIS A 49 -15.94 6.36 6.30
N ASP A 50 -15.46 6.48 5.07
CA ASP A 50 -15.44 5.42 4.09
C ASP A 50 -14.10 4.69 4.13
N THR A 51 -14.12 3.43 4.57
CA THR A 51 -12.92 2.61 4.70
C THR A 51 -12.61 1.80 3.43
N VAL A 52 -13.46 1.85 2.40
CA VAL A 52 -13.40 0.97 1.23
C VAL A 52 -13.00 1.74 -0.02
N SER A 53 -13.55 2.94 -0.23
CA SER A 53 -13.35 3.70 -1.48
C SER A 53 -11.89 3.99 -1.80
N PHE A 54 -11.05 4.25 -0.80
CA PHE A 54 -9.62 4.48 -1.02
C PHE A 54 -8.92 3.23 -1.59
N GLU A 55 -9.17 2.06 -1.00
CA GLU A 55 -8.57 0.80 -1.43
C GLU A 55 -9.05 0.40 -2.83
N GLU A 56 -10.33 0.61 -3.15
CA GLU A 56 -10.88 0.36 -4.48
C GLU A 56 -10.32 1.32 -5.54
N ALA A 57 -10.25 2.61 -5.24
CA ALA A 57 -9.69 3.61 -6.14
C ALA A 57 -8.23 3.30 -6.47
N LYS A 58 -7.46 2.91 -5.46
CA LYS A 58 -6.07 2.52 -5.61
C LYS A 58 -5.88 1.24 -6.42
N ARG A 59 -6.68 0.20 -6.16
CA ARG A 59 -6.68 -1.03 -6.99
C ARG A 59 -7.00 -0.72 -8.45
N THR A 60 -7.97 0.17 -8.67
CA THR A 60 -8.39 0.58 -10.02
C THR A 60 -7.29 1.37 -10.72
N LEU A 61 -6.64 2.30 -10.02
CA LEU A 61 -5.50 3.07 -10.54
C LEU A 61 -4.39 2.12 -11.02
N ILE A 62 -4.03 1.13 -10.19
CA ILE A 62 -3.00 0.15 -10.52
C ILE A 62 -3.43 -0.72 -11.70
N ALA A 63 -4.64 -1.30 -11.68
CA ALA A 63 -5.10 -2.23 -12.71
C ALA A 63 -5.24 -1.57 -14.09
N ILE A 64 -5.82 -0.36 -14.14
CA ILE A 64 -6.08 0.34 -15.39
C ILE A 64 -4.84 1.11 -15.83
N TYR A 65 -4.35 2.04 -15.01
CA TYR A 65 -3.26 2.91 -15.45
C TYR A 65 -1.91 2.19 -15.41
N GLY A 66 -1.66 1.37 -14.39
CA GLY A 66 -0.43 0.59 -14.28
C GLY A 66 -0.41 -0.61 -15.23
N ASP A 67 -1.24 -1.62 -14.96
CA ASP A 67 -1.21 -2.89 -15.69
C ASP A 67 -1.71 -2.74 -17.13
N THR A 68 -2.84 -2.07 -17.38
CA THR A 68 -3.40 -1.99 -18.74
C THR A 68 -2.64 -0.97 -19.60
N LEU A 69 -2.44 0.24 -19.09
CA LEU A 69 -1.83 1.35 -19.86
C LEU A 69 -0.31 1.44 -19.71
N GLY A 70 0.31 0.70 -18.79
CA GLY A 70 1.76 0.69 -18.62
C GLY A 70 2.32 1.98 -18.04
N LYS A 71 1.51 2.79 -17.34
CA LYS A 71 1.99 4.03 -16.72
C LYS A 71 2.96 3.70 -15.57
N PRO A 72 4.11 4.37 -15.48
CA PRO A 72 5.14 4.03 -14.50
C PRO A 72 4.70 4.35 -13.07
N VAL A 73 4.07 5.51 -12.85
CA VAL A 73 3.73 6.01 -11.51
C VAL A 73 2.84 5.04 -10.72
N PRO A 74 1.72 4.50 -11.25
CA PRO A 74 0.93 3.48 -10.54
C PRO A 74 1.72 2.21 -10.20
N LEU A 75 2.63 1.77 -11.08
CA LEU A 75 3.45 0.58 -10.86
C LEU A 75 4.52 0.81 -9.78
N GLU A 76 5.09 2.02 -9.72
CA GLU A 76 6.02 2.44 -8.65
C GLU A 76 5.32 2.49 -7.29
N ILE A 77 4.10 3.03 -7.24
CA ILE A 77 3.27 3.06 -6.02
C ILE A 77 3.08 1.62 -5.51
N GLU A 78 2.66 0.70 -6.38
CA GLU A 78 2.49 -0.70 -5.99
C GLU A 78 3.81 -1.35 -5.55
N LEU A 79 4.92 -1.04 -6.23
CA LEU A 79 6.24 -1.57 -5.92
C LEU A 79 6.71 -1.14 -4.52
N GLU A 80 6.56 0.13 -4.17
CA GLU A 80 6.91 0.66 -2.85
C GLU A 80 6.14 -0.06 -1.74
N GLU A 81 4.84 -0.27 -1.94
CA GLU A 81 3.97 -0.92 -0.97
C GLU A 81 4.27 -2.39 -0.78
N PHE A 82 4.40 -3.13 -1.88
CA PHE A 82 4.76 -4.55 -1.82
C PHE A 82 6.14 -4.72 -1.18
N THR A 83 7.07 -3.80 -1.43
CA THR A 83 8.39 -3.83 -0.79
C THR A 83 8.31 -3.57 0.71
N LYS A 84 7.54 -2.56 1.15
CA LYS A 84 7.31 -2.28 2.58
C LYS A 84 6.62 -3.46 3.27
N ARG A 85 5.60 -4.04 2.64
CA ARG A 85 4.86 -5.19 3.19
C ARG A 85 5.72 -6.45 3.24
N LEU A 86 6.51 -6.72 2.20
CA LEU A 86 7.44 -7.84 2.19
C LEU A 86 8.45 -7.76 3.35
N LYS A 87 8.99 -6.57 3.64
CA LYS A 87 9.89 -6.39 4.80
C LYS A 87 9.21 -6.79 6.11
N LYS A 88 7.96 -6.35 6.33
CA LYS A 88 7.18 -6.72 7.53
C LYS A 88 6.93 -8.23 7.60
N ILE A 89 6.57 -8.86 6.49
CA ILE A 89 6.32 -10.31 6.44
C ILE A 89 7.62 -11.09 6.71
N LYS A 90 8.78 -10.63 6.23
CA LYS A 90 10.07 -11.26 6.51
C LYS A 90 10.43 -11.22 8.00
N VAL A 91 10.22 -10.07 8.66
CA VAL A 91 10.43 -9.96 10.11
C VAL A 91 9.50 -10.93 10.86
N PHE A 92 8.21 -10.94 10.52
CA PHE A 92 7.24 -11.87 11.10
C PHE A 92 7.62 -13.33 10.88
N TYR A 93 8.13 -13.68 9.69
CA TYR A 93 8.57 -15.04 9.37
C TYR A 93 9.74 -15.48 10.25
N GLU A 94 10.75 -14.64 10.46
CA GLU A 94 11.88 -14.99 11.32
C GLU A 94 11.42 -15.17 12.78
N GLU A 95 10.57 -14.27 13.29
CA GLU A 95 10.00 -14.39 14.65
C GLU A 95 9.15 -15.65 14.82
N ALA A 96 8.33 -16.01 13.82
CA ALA A 96 7.49 -17.20 13.84
C ALA A 96 8.34 -18.49 13.76
N LYS A 97 9.43 -18.45 12.98
CA LYS A 97 10.35 -19.56 12.84
C LYS A 97 11.14 -19.82 14.14
N GLU A 98 11.66 -18.77 14.78
CA GLU A 98 12.37 -18.90 16.07
C GLU A 98 11.49 -19.50 17.17
N LYS A 99 10.19 -19.15 17.20
CA LYS A 99 9.22 -19.74 18.12
C LYS A 99 8.92 -21.21 17.81
N ALA A 100 8.76 -21.55 16.53
CA ALA A 100 8.52 -22.93 16.10
C ALA A 100 9.73 -23.86 16.36
N ASP A 101 10.95 -23.31 16.36
CA ASP A 101 12.18 -24.06 16.64
C ASP A 101 12.47 -24.23 18.16
N SER A 102 11.76 -23.52 19.05
CA SER A 102 12.05 -23.47 20.50
C SER A 102 11.01 -24.15 21.41
N GLU A 103 9.79 -24.40 20.95
CA GLU A 103 8.74 -25.08 21.71
C GLU A 103 8.05 -26.16 20.84
N ASP A 104 7.58 -27.27 21.43
CA ASP A 104 6.76 -28.32 20.79
C ASP A 104 5.38 -27.77 20.35
N HIS A 105 5.37 -26.78 19.45
CA HIS A 105 4.18 -26.08 18.97
C HIS A 105 3.99 -26.25 17.46
N GLU A 106 2.78 -26.67 17.06
CA GLU A 106 2.28 -26.82 15.69
C GLU A 106 2.12 -25.47 14.95
N ASP A 107 3.10 -24.57 15.03
CA ASP A 107 3.10 -23.30 14.29
C ASP A 107 3.66 -23.43 12.86
N THR A 108 3.85 -24.67 12.38
CA THR A 108 4.34 -24.97 11.03
C THR A 108 3.45 -24.35 9.96
N ASP A 109 2.13 -24.33 10.16
CA ASP A 109 1.15 -23.69 9.27
C ASP A 109 1.33 -22.15 9.22
N THR A 110 1.63 -21.52 10.36
CA THR A 110 1.91 -20.07 10.42
C THR A 110 3.16 -19.70 9.63
N VAL A 111 4.22 -20.50 9.75
CA VAL A 111 5.49 -20.33 9.03
C VAL A 111 5.28 -20.56 7.52
N GLU A 112 4.54 -21.60 7.13
CA GLU A 112 4.23 -21.90 5.73
C GLU A 112 3.38 -20.80 5.08
N ARG A 113 2.37 -20.26 5.78
CA ARG A 113 1.56 -19.13 5.30
C ARG A 113 2.42 -17.88 5.09
N ALA A 114 3.31 -17.57 6.03
CA ALA A 114 4.24 -16.45 5.90
C ALA A 114 5.17 -16.62 4.70
N LEU A 115 5.72 -17.82 4.50
CA LEU A 115 6.58 -18.15 3.37
C LEU A 115 5.85 -18.05 2.02
N ASN A 116 4.60 -18.51 1.95
CA ASN A 116 3.75 -18.36 0.76
C ASN A 116 3.47 -16.88 0.46
N ALA A 117 3.21 -16.07 1.48
CA ALA A 117 3.04 -14.63 1.33
C ALA A 117 4.33 -13.95 0.84
N ILE A 118 5.50 -14.31 1.38
CA ILE A 118 6.81 -13.83 0.90
C ILE A 118 6.97 -14.11 -0.59
N ARG A 119 6.78 -15.38 -1.00
CA ARG A 119 6.90 -15.80 -2.40
C ARG A 119 5.94 -15.03 -3.32
N ALA A 120 4.70 -14.81 -2.89
CA ALA A 120 3.72 -14.05 -3.67
C ALA A 120 4.15 -12.59 -3.87
N HIS A 121 4.62 -11.93 -2.81
CA HIS A 121 5.09 -10.54 -2.88
C HIS A 121 6.38 -10.42 -3.71
N GLU A 122 7.32 -11.36 -3.58
CA GLU A 122 8.55 -11.37 -4.39
C GLU A 122 8.24 -11.54 -5.89
N ARG A 123 7.30 -12.42 -6.25
CA ARG A 123 6.84 -12.56 -7.64
C ARG A 123 6.23 -11.27 -8.17
N ARG A 124 5.37 -10.60 -7.39
CA ARG A 124 4.76 -9.33 -7.83
C ARG A 124 5.81 -8.23 -7.97
N ILE A 125 6.74 -8.10 -7.03
CA ILE A 125 7.86 -7.14 -7.11
C ILE A 125 8.72 -7.39 -8.35
N ALA A 126 9.06 -8.64 -8.65
CA ALA A 126 9.82 -8.98 -9.85
C ALA A 126 9.08 -8.60 -11.14
N TYR A 127 7.78 -8.87 -11.20
CA TYR A 127 6.92 -8.44 -12.30
C TYR A 127 6.91 -6.91 -12.47
N LEU A 128 6.74 -6.17 -11.37
CA LEU A 128 6.72 -4.69 -11.39
C LEU A 128 8.05 -4.11 -11.86
N LYS A 129 9.19 -4.63 -11.36
CA LYS A 129 10.52 -4.22 -11.82
C LYS A 129 10.73 -4.49 -13.30
N SER A 130 10.30 -5.66 -13.80
CA SER A 130 10.39 -5.99 -15.23
C SER A 130 9.54 -5.07 -16.10
N ARG A 131 8.32 -4.76 -15.66
CA ARG A 131 7.43 -3.79 -16.33
C ARG A 131 8.09 -2.42 -16.41
N LEU A 132 8.54 -1.88 -15.27
CA LEU A 132 9.16 -0.57 -15.20
C LEU A 132 10.42 -0.47 -16.08
N GLY A 133 11.25 -1.51 -16.12
CA GLY A 133 12.42 -1.56 -17.02
C GLY A 133 12.05 -1.59 -18.51
N LYS A 134 10.91 -2.18 -18.89
CA LYS A 134 10.42 -2.13 -20.27
C LYS A 134 9.81 -0.78 -20.65
N THR A 135 9.32 -0.03 -19.66
CA THR A 135 8.76 1.31 -19.88
C THR A 135 9.86 2.35 -20.07
N SER A 136 11.01 2.19 -19.39
CA SER A 136 12.18 3.08 -19.57
C SER A 136 12.86 2.93 -20.93
N ASP A 137 12.81 1.74 -21.54
CA ASP A 137 13.38 1.49 -22.89
C ASP A 137 12.52 2.07 -24.03
N LYS A 138 11.33 2.59 -23.73
CA LYS A 138 10.36 3.13 -24.72
C LYS A 138 10.22 4.66 -24.67
N ALA A 139 10.98 5.34 -23.83
CA ALA A 139 11.03 6.80 -23.73
C ALA A 139 12.27 7.33 -24.46
#